data_AF-A0A2K3KRW8-F1
#
_entry.id   AF-A0A2K3KRW8-F1
#
_cell.length_a   1.000
_cell.length_b   1.000
_cell.length_c   1.000
_cell.angle_alpha   90.00
_cell.angle_beta   90.00
_cell.angle_gamma   90.00
#
_symmetry.space_group_name_H-M   'P 1'
#
loop_
_entity.id
_entity.type
_entity.pdbx_description
1 polymer ?
#
loop_
_entity_poly.entity_id
_entity_poly.type
_entity_poly.pdbx_seq_one_letter_code
_entity_poly.pdbx_strand_id
1 'polypeptide(L)'
;ADGLRADKFYEPDAEGNYRAPFLRSIIKNQGRWGVSHARPPTESRPGHVSIIAGFYEDPSAVLKGWKANPVEFDSVFNRSRHTISYGSPDIVPIFCGALQHSTWDTYPHEFEDFAT
;
A
#
# COMPACT_ATOMS: atom_id res chain seq x y z
N ALA A 1 0.20 -5.57 1.84
CA ALA A 1 1.26 -6.35 1.19
C ALA A 1 1.26 -5.99 -0.27
N ASP A 2 2.42 -5.63 -0.81
CA ASP A 2 2.53 -5.29 -2.24
C ASP A 2 2.21 -6.52 -3.10
N GLY A 3 1.56 -6.33 -4.25
CA GLY A 3 1.15 -7.40 -5.15
C GLY A 3 0.08 -8.38 -4.62
N LEU A 4 -0.49 -8.16 -3.42
CA LEU A 4 -1.51 -9.06 -2.87
C LEU A 4 -2.83 -8.92 -3.62
N ARG A 5 -3.14 -9.90 -4.47
CA ARG A 5 -4.40 -9.96 -5.20
C ARG A 5 -5.54 -10.50 -4.32
N ALA A 6 -6.69 -9.85 -4.39
CA ALA A 6 -7.87 -10.24 -3.62
C ALA A 6 -8.35 -11.66 -3.97
N ASP A 7 -8.34 -12.04 -5.24
CA ASP A 7 -8.74 -13.39 -5.68
C ASP A 7 -7.88 -14.47 -5.02
N LYS A 8 -6.56 -14.32 -5.04
CA LYS A 8 -5.62 -15.26 -4.39
C LYS A 8 -5.68 -15.25 -2.87
N PHE A 9 -6.03 -14.12 -2.27
CA PHE A 9 -6.23 -14.02 -0.83
C PHE A 9 -7.50 -14.77 -0.37
N TYR A 10 -8.57 -14.75 -1.17
CA TYR A 10 -9.84 -15.40 -0.85
C TYR A 10 -9.98 -16.84 -1.36
N GLU A 11 -9.12 -17.26 -2.28
CA GLU A 11 -9.06 -18.63 -2.83
C GLU A 11 -8.67 -19.66 -1.74
N PRO A 12 -9.53 -20.67 -1.46
CA PRO A 12 -9.15 -21.82 -0.65
C PRO A 12 -8.28 -22.80 -1.45
N ASP A 13 -7.43 -23.57 -0.76
CA ASP A 13 -6.78 -24.76 -1.34
C ASP A 13 -7.76 -25.94 -1.49
N ALA A 14 -7.28 -27.07 -2.00
CA ALA A 14 -8.10 -28.26 -2.25
C ALA A 14 -8.71 -28.83 -0.96
N GLU A 15 -8.05 -28.62 0.18
CA GLU A 15 -8.45 -29.05 1.51
C GLU A 15 -9.34 -28.00 2.22
N GLY A 16 -9.59 -26.85 1.59
CA GLY A 16 -10.43 -25.78 2.13
C GLY A 16 -9.72 -24.78 3.05
N ASN A 17 -8.39 -24.84 3.16
CA ASN A 17 -7.60 -23.91 3.95
C ASN A 17 -7.29 -22.63 3.17
N TYR A 18 -7.00 -21.55 3.90
CA TYR A 18 -6.68 -20.24 3.32
C TYR A 18 -5.26 -19.82 3.66
N ARG A 19 -4.62 -19.11 2.72
CA ARG A 19 -3.22 -18.65 2.84
C ARG A 19 -2.97 -17.70 4.01
N ALA A 20 -4.00 -16.97 4.46
CA ALA A 20 -3.90 -15.98 5.53
C ALA A 20 -5.01 -16.17 6.58
N PRO A 21 -4.94 -17.23 7.41
CA PRO A 21 -6.02 -17.59 8.34
C PRO A 21 -6.27 -16.50 9.39
N PHE A 22 -5.22 -15.85 9.88
CA PHE A 22 -5.32 -14.74 10.82
C PHE A 22 -6.07 -13.54 10.21
N LEU A 23 -5.65 -13.05 9.05
CA LEU A 23 -6.32 -11.91 8.41
C LEU A 23 -7.76 -12.25 8.02
N ARG A 24 -8.03 -13.50 7.64
CA ARG A 24 -9.39 -13.98 7.36
C ARG A 24 -10.28 -13.98 8.61
N SER A 25 -9.73 -14.30 9.79
CA SER A 25 -10.50 -14.23 11.05
C SER A 25 -10.84 -12.79 11.42
N ILE A 26 -9.92 -11.84 11.21
CA ILE A 26 -10.17 -10.41 11.39
C ILE A 26 -11.28 -9.92 10.47
N ILE A 27 -11.20 -10.26 9.17
CA ILE A 27 -12.21 -9.92 8.16
C ILE A 27 -13.61 -10.42 8.54
N LYS A 28 -13.70 -11.64 9.09
CA LYS A 28 -14.99 -12.25 9.45
C LYS A 28 -15.58 -11.72 10.75
N ASN A 29 -14.74 -11.39 11.74
CA ASN A 29 -15.22 -11.26 13.12
C ASN A 29 -15.00 -9.89 13.77
N GLN A 30 -14.02 -9.09 13.30
CA GLN A 30 -13.55 -7.93 14.07
C GLN A 30 -13.26 -6.67 13.25
N GLY A 31 -13.07 -6.79 11.93
CA GLY A 31 -12.59 -5.71 11.08
C GLY A 31 -13.57 -5.21 10.03
N ARG A 32 -13.37 -3.97 9.58
CA ARG A 32 -13.90 -3.46 8.30
C ARG A 32 -12.79 -3.53 7.27
N TRP A 33 -13.14 -3.88 6.04
CA TRP A 33 -12.18 -4.04 4.95
C TRP A 33 -12.84 -3.69 3.62
N GLY A 34 -12.00 -3.48 2.60
CA GLY A 34 -12.43 -3.27 1.23
C GLY A 34 -11.35 -3.73 0.26
N VAL A 35 -11.74 -3.95 -1.00
CA VAL A 35 -10.80 -4.24 -2.09
C VAL A 35 -10.65 -2.98 -2.92
N SER A 36 -9.42 -2.45 -2.97
CA SER A 36 -9.08 -1.41 -3.93
C SER A 36 -8.93 -2.04 -5.30
N HIS A 37 -9.77 -1.61 -6.25
CA HIS A 37 -9.66 -2.03 -7.64
C HIS A 37 -8.63 -1.15 -8.33
N ALA A 38 -7.39 -1.63 -8.37
CA ALA A 38 -6.30 -0.95 -9.06
C ALA A 38 -6.61 -0.80 -10.56
N ARG A 39 -6.25 0.35 -11.13
CA ARG A 39 -6.25 0.59 -12.58
C ARG A 39 -4.80 0.78 -13.04
N PRO A 40 -4.47 0.47 -14.30
CA PRO A 40 -3.16 0.77 -14.84
C PRO A 40 -2.82 2.27 -14.71
N PRO A 41 -1.56 2.63 -14.40
CA PRO A 41 -0.41 1.77 -14.14
C PRO A 41 -0.47 1.09 -12.76
N THR A 42 -0.19 -0.22 -12.72
CA THR A 42 -0.19 -1.03 -11.48
C THR A 42 1.16 -0.93 -10.76
N GLU A 43 1.47 0.28 -10.31
CA GLU A 43 2.67 0.62 -9.54
C GLU A 43 2.34 0.81 -8.06
N SER A 44 3.33 0.71 -7.17
CA SER A 44 3.11 0.81 -5.73
C SER A 44 2.52 2.18 -5.33
N ARG A 45 2.99 3.31 -5.91
CA ARG A 45 2.50 4.65 -5.52
C ARG A 45 1.01 4.87 -5.78
N PRO A 46 0.46 4.72 -7.01
CA PRO A 46 -0.97 4.89 -7.27
C PRO A 46 -1.85 4.01 -6.39
N GLY A 47 -1.40 2.79 -6.10
CA GLY A 47 -2.08 1.88 -5.17
C GLY A 47 -2.19 2.45 -3.77
N HIS A 48 -1.09 2.95 -3.20
CA HIS A 48 -1.09 3.58 -1.88
C HIS A 48 -1.95 4.85 -1.85
N VAL A 49 -1.86 5.73 -2.86
CA VAL A 49 -2.72 6.93 -2.99
C VAL A 49 -4.20 6.55 -2.90
N SER A 50 -4.63 5.52 -3.64
CA SER A 50 -6.02 5.06 -3.62
C SER A 50 -6.51 4.64 -2.24
N ILE A 51 -5.62 4.03 -1.44
CA ILE A 51 -5.94 3.53 -0.10
C ILE A 51 -5.98 4.67 0.92
N ILE A 52 -5.01 5.58 0.88
CA ILE A 52 -4.83 6.60 1.93
C ILE A 52 -5.60 7.90 1.65
N ALA A 53 -5.87 8.21 0.38
CA ALA A 53 -6.53 9.45 -0.02
C ALA A 53 -7.89 9.22 -0.69
N GLY A 54 -8.22 7.97 -1.05
CA GLY A 54 -9.55 7.61 -1.55
C GLY A 54 -9.84 8.02 -3.00
N PHE A 55 -8.81 8.35 -3.79
CA PHE A 55 -8.95 8.65 -5.21
C PHE A 55 -7.86 7.99 -6.06
N TYR A 56 -8.10 7.86 -7.36
CA TYR A 56 -7.12 7.36 -8.30
C TYR A 56 -6.19 8.48 -8.75
N GLU A 57 -4.88 8.26 -8.61
CA GLU A 57 -3.88 9.19 -9.12
C GLU A 57 -3.97 9.29 -10.65
N ASP A 58 -3.77 10.50 -11.19
CA ASP A 58 -3.76 10.71 -12.64
C ASP A 58 -2.57 9.96 -13.26
N PRO A 59 -2.81 9.01 -14.19
CA PRO A 59 -1.75 8.32 -14.92
C PRO A 59 -0.73 9.28 -15.57
N SER A 60 -1.14 10.49 -15.94
CA SER A 60 -0.26 11.50 -16.53
C SER A 60 0.78 12.04 -15.54
N ALA A 61 0.46 12.09 -14.24
CA ALA A 61 1.39 12.46 -13.16
C ALA A 61 2.37 11.32 -12.86
N VAL A 62 1.96 10.06 -13.08
CA VAL A 62 2.83 8.89 -12.94
C VAL A 62 3.91 8.85 -14.03
N LEU A 63 3.55 9.22 -15.26
CA LEU A 63 4.46 9.21 -16.41
C LEU A 63 5.52 10.32 -16.38
N LYS A 64 5.28 11.43 -15.68
CA LYS A 64 6.18 12.60 -15.64
C LYS A 64 7.24 12.53 -14.53
N GLY A 65 7.07 11.65 -13.56
CA GLY A 65 8.01 11.49 -12.45
C GLY A 65 7.47 10.49 -11.42
N TRP A 66 8.16 9.36 -11.28
CA TRP A 66 7.78 8.31 -10.32
C TRP A 66 8.43 8.50 -8.94
N LYS A 67 9.59 9.16 -8.89
CA LYS A 67 10.40 9.33 -7.68
C LYS A 67 9.91 10.42 -6.72
N ALA A 68 9.08 11.33 -7.19
CA ALA A 68 8.50 12.38 -6.38
C ALA A 68 7.07 12.59 -6.86
N ASN A 69 6.13 12.70 -5.92
CA ASN A 69 4.77 13.06 -6.26
C ASN A 69 4.70 14.59 -6.49
N PRO A 70 4.47 15.07 -7.72
CA PRO A 70 4.45 16.50 -8.01
C PRO A 70 3.15 17.19 -7.57
N VAL A 71 2.13 16.42 -7.16
CA VAL A 71 0.81 16.94 -6.80
C VAL A 71 0.52 16.63 -5.34
N GLU A 72 0.49 17.67 -4.50
CA GLU A 72 0.06 17.51 -3.11
C GLU A 72 -1.41 17.08 -3.05
N PHE A 73 -1.70 16.12 -2.17
CA PHE A 73 -3.07 15.69 -1.87
C PHE A 73 -3.23 15.51 -0.36
N ASP A 74 -4.45 15.71 0.14
CA ASP A 74 -4.80 15.40 1.53
C ASP A 74 -5.05 13.89 1.68
N SER A 75 -4.55 13.30 2.76
CA SER A 75 -4.68 11.87 3.03
C SER A 75 -4.98 11.61 4.49
N VAL A 76 -5.37 10.37 4.82
CA VAL A 76 -5.53 9.96 6.22
C VAL A 76 -4.25 10.16 7.03
N PHE A 77 -3.05 10.15 6.42
CA PHE A 77 -1.82 10.44 7.13
C PHE A 77 -1.73 11.91 7.53
N ASN A 78 -2.06 12.84 6.64
CA ASN A 78 -2.13 14.27 6.94
C ASN A 78 -3.13 14.59 8.06
N ARG A 79 -4.21 13.81 8.15
CA ARG A 79 -5.30 13.99 9.11
C ARG A 79 -5.17 13.12 10.38
N SER A 80 -4.12 12.31 10.48
CA SER A 80 -3.83 11.49 11.66
C SER A 80 -3.02 12.26 12.70
N ARG A 81 -3.18 11.92 13.97
CA ARG A 81 -2.33 12.47 15.05
C ARG A 81 -0.88 12.02 14.90
N HIS A 82 -0.66 10.79 14.47
CA HIS A 82 0.66 10.20 14.25
C HIS A 82 0.55 9.08 13.22
N THR A 83 1.51 9.01 12.30
CA THR A 83 1.62 7.92 11.32
C THR A 83 2.87 7.09 11.61
N ILE A 84 2.73 5.77 11.61
CA ILE A 84 3.86 4.85 11.68
C ILE A 84 3.93 4.10 10.35
N SER A 85 5.11 4.09 9.72
CA SER A 85 5.31 3.40 8.43
C SER A 85 6.60 2.61 8.42
N TYR A 86 6.56 1.41 7.86
CA TYR A 86 7.75 0.58 7.61
C TYR A 86 7.60 -0.15 6.29
N GLY A 87 8.65 -0.21 5.49
CA GLY A 87 8.58 -0.83 4.18
C GLY A 87 9.74 -0.50 3.25
N SER A 88 9.46 -0.48 1.95
CA SER A 88 10.46 -0.27 0.90
C SER A 88 11.11 1.12 1.01
N PRO A 89 12.44 1.21 0.86
CA PRO A 89 13.16 2.47 0.79
C PRO A 89 12.74 3.37 -0.39
N ASP A 90 12.16 2.80 -1.45
CA ASP A 90 11.66 3.57 -2.59
C ASP A 90 10.24 4.12 -2.39
N ILE A 91 9.45 3.57 -1.45
CA ILE A 91 8.03 3.90 -1.29
C ILE A 91 7.75 4.70 -0.01
N VAL A 92 8.33 4.29 1.13
CA VAL A 92 8.03 4.92 2.43
C VAL A 92 8.35 6.42 2.43
N PRO A 93 9.50 6.89 1.91
CA PRO A 93 9.84 8.31 1.91
C PRO A 93 8.87 9.17 1.10
N ILE A 94 8.22 8.62 0.06
CA ILE A 94 7.24 9.34 -0.77
C ILE A 94 6.06 9.86 0.08
N PHE A 95 5.60 9.05 1.04
CA PHE A 95 4.39 9.37 1.82
C PHE A 95 4.68 9.93 3.21
N CYS A 96 5.81 9.55 3.83
CA CYS A 96 6.11 9.94 5.21
C CYS A 96 7.24 10.96 5.31
N GLY A 97 8.11 11.10 4.30
CA GLY A 97 9.30 11.93 4.37
C GLY A 97 9.02 13.42 4.65
N ALA A 98 7.86 13.92 4.20
CA ALA A 98 7.44 15.30 4.41
C ALA A 98 6.51 15.49 5.63
N LEU A 99 6.09 14.42 6.31
CA LEU A 99 5.15 14.49 7.43
C LEU A 99 5.88 14.60 8.76
N GLN A 100 5.75 15.75 9.44
CA GLN A 100 6.39 16.00 10.74
C GLN A 100 5.91 15.04 11.84
N HIS A 101 4.66 14.59 11.78
CA HIS A 101 4.04 13.66 12.73
C HIS A 101 4.10 12.21 12.24
N SER A 102 5.25 11.82 11.66
CA SER A 102 5.48 10.45 11.23
C SER A 102 6.71 9.84 11.89
N THR A 103 6.62 8.56 12.24
CA THR A 103 7.78 7.73 12.58
C THR A 103 7.87 6.67 11.51
N TRP A 104 8.99 6.62 10.80
CA TRP A 104 9.15 5.66 9.73
C TRP A 104 10.57 5.16 9.63
N ASP A 105 10.69 3.96 9.10
CA ASP A 105 11.95 3.30 8.82
C ASP A 105 11.78 2.39 7.60
N THR A 106 12.87 1.92 7.03
CA THR A 106 12.87 1.12 5.80
C THR A 106 13.73 -0.11 5.98
N TYR A 107 13.37 -1.21 5.32
CA TYR A 107 14.29 -2.33 5.22
C TYR A 107 15.46 -1.99 4.26
N PRO A 108 16.61 -2.68 4.34
CA PRO A 108 17.74 -2.43 3.44
C PRO A 108 17.41 -2.73 1.97
N HIS A 109 17.95 -1.95 1.02
CA HIS A 109 17.71 -2.12 -0.43
C HIS A 109 18.01 -3.54 -0.95
N GLU A 110 18.91 -4.28 -0.32
CA GLU A 110 19.23 -5.67 -0.71
C GLU A 110 18.05 -6.64 -0.55
N PHE A 111 17.02 -6.28 0.23
CA PHE A 111 15.80 -7.09 0.37
C PHE A 111 14.77 -6.82 -0.74
N GLU A 112 15.05 -5.89 -1.67
CA GLU A 112 14.23 -5.66 -2.87
C GLU A 112 14.58 -6.61 -4.02
N ASP A 113 15.51 -7.56 -3.82
CA ASP A 113 15.79 -8.61 -4.81
C ASP A 113 14.76 -9.75 -4.72
N PHE A 114 13.69 -9.62 -5.52
CA PHE A 114 12.63 -10.61 -5.63
C PHE A 114 12.92 -11.72 -6.67
N ALA A 115 14.10 -11.71 -7.31
CA ALA A 115 14.46 -12.64 -8.37
C ALA A 115 15.26 -13.87 -7.89
N THR A 116 15.55 -13.94 -6.59
CA THR A 116 16.17 -15.11 -5.92
C THR A 116 15.12 -16.09 -5.41
#